data_AF-A0A7W0W3H9-F1
#
_entry.id   AF-A0A7W0W3H9-F1
#
_cell.length_a   1.000
_cell.length_b   1.000
_cell.length_c   1.000
_cell.angle_alpha   90.00
_cell.angle_beta   90.00
_cell.angle_gamma   90.00
#
_symmetry.space_group_name_H-M   'P 1'
#
loop_
_entity.id
_entity.type
_entity.pdbx_description
1 polymer ?
#
loop_
_entity_poly.entity_id
_entity_poly.type
_entity_poly.pdbx_seq_one_letter_code
_entity_poly.pdbx_strand_id
1 'polypeptide(L)' 'MDAEFPLGDGSADTDAVVYCPYCNESVEIAIDPGSGASQQYVEDCEVCCQPWTVNVLYRADGGADVSVTPLE' A
#
# COMPACT_ATOMS: atom_id res chain seq x y z
N MET A 1 14.21 -23.84 -0.04
CA MET A 1 14.08 -23.16 -1.33
C MET A 1 13.42 -21.85 -0.96
N ASP A 2 14.21 -20.98 -0.36
CA ASP A 2 13.75 -19.82 0.38
C ASP A 2 14.57 -18.69 -0.21
N ALA A 3 13.99 -18.01 -1.21
CA ALA A 3 14.47 -16.69 -1.57
C ALA A 3 14.08 -15.80 -0.39
N GLU A 4 14.92 -15.85 0.64
CA GLU A 4 14.98 -14.88 1.70
C GLU A 4 15.20 -13.55 0.97
N PHE A 5 14.10 -12.84 0.72
CA PHE A 5 14.18 -11.42 0.44
C PHE A 5 15.06 -10.87 1.56
N PRO A 6 16.19 -10.21 1.25
CA PRO A 6 16.98 -9.60 2.30
C PRO A 6 16.01 -8.66 3.00
N LEU A 7 15.61 -9.02 4.21
CA LEU A 7 14.92 -8.14 5.13
C LEU A 7 15.91 -7.00 5.35
N GLY A 8 15.83 -5.99 4.49
CA GLY A 8 16.64 -4.79 4.54
C GLY A 8 16.35 -4.15 5.87
N ASP A 9 17.30 -4.32 6.80
CA ASP A 9 17.61 -3.57 8.03
C ASP A 9 16.49 -2.92 8.88
N GLY A 10 15.21 -3.20 8.63
CA GLY A 10 14.06 -2.55 9.25
C GLY A 10 13.66 -1.20 8.64
N SER A 11 14.11 -0.84 7.42
CA SER A 11 13.84 0.48 6.81
C SER A 11 12.73 0.52 5.77
N ALA A 12 11.99 -0.56 5.55
CA ALA A 12 10.91 -0.57 4.56
C ALA A 12 9.75 0.31 5.02
N ASP A 13 9.11 1.01 4.07
CA ASP A 13 7.91 1.80 4.36
C ASP A 13 6.79 0.88 4.89
N THR A 14 6.12 1.31 5.96
CA THR A 14 5.02 0.55 6.59
C THR A 14 3.68 1.29 6.56
N ASP A 15 3.69 2.52 6.07
CA ASP A 15 2.53 3.39 5.94
C ASP A 15 2.69 4.29 4.71
N ALA A 16 1.57 4.79 4.20
CA ALA A 16 1.55 5.74 3.10
C ALA A 16 0.33 6.65 3.18
N VAL A 17 0.49 7.91 2.76
CA VAL A 17 -0.62 8.86 2.62
C VAL A 17 -1.13 8.85 1.19
N VAL A 18 -2.42 8.56 1.02
CA VAL A 18 -3.12 8.54 -0.26
C VAL A 18 -4.31 9.49 -0.25
N TYR A 19 -4.82 9.82 -1.43
CA TYR A 19 -6.02 10.63 -1.57
C TYR A 19 -7.19 9.75 -2.04
N CYS A 20 -8.30 9.82 -1.31
CA CYS A 20 -9.51 9.11 -1.68
C CYS A 20 -9.99 9.53 -3.08
N PRO A 21 -10.18 8.61 -4.04
CA PRO A 21 -10.70 8.96 -5.35
C PRO A 21 -12.19 9.35 -5.33
N TYR A 22 -12.90 9.15 -4.22
CA TYR A 22 -14.32 9.50 -4.06
C TYR A 22 -14.54 10.83 -3.34
N CYS A 23 -13.99 10.99 -2.13
CA CYS A 23 -14.19 12.18 -1.28
C CYS A 23 -13.02 13.16 -1.30
N ASN A 24 -11.89 12.80 -1.93
CA ASN A 24 -10.68 13.62 -2.05
C ASN A 24 -9.99 13.97 -0.71
N GLU A 25 -10.31 13.24 0.36
CA GLU A 25 -9.64 13.36 1.65
C GLU A 25 -8.30 12.62 1.66
N SER A 26 -7.33 13.12 2.43
CA SER A 26 -6.07 12.45 2.68
C SER A 26 -6.25 11.36 3.74
N VAL A 27 -5.85 10.13 3.42
CA VAL A 27 -5.95 8.98 4.32
C VAL A 27 -4.57 8.35 4.45
N GLU A 28 -4.14 8.07 5.67
CA GLU A 28 -2.93 7.31 5.96
C GLU A 28 -3.31 5.82 6.05
N ILE A 29 -2.70 4.98 5.23
CA ILE A 29 -2.98 3.54 5.18
C ILE A 29 -1.74 2.76 5.59
N ALA A 30 -1.95 1.60 6.23
CA ALA A 30 -0.86 0.67 6.54
C ALA A 30 -0.52 -0.21 5.33
N ILE A 31 0.76 -0.45 5.10
CA ILE A 31 1.28 -1.32 4.06
C ILE A 31 2.27 -2.33 4.66
N ASP A 32 2.27 -3.57 4.15
CA ASP A 32 3.11 -4.65 4.70
C ASP A 32 4.13 -5.13 3.67
N PRO A 33 5.44 -4.96 3.88
CA PRO A 33 6.46 -5.48 2.95
C PRO A 33 6.55 -7.02 2.96
N GLY A 34 6.01 -7.70 3.98
CA GLY A 34 6.06 -9.15 4.12
C GLY A 34 5.25 -9.92 3.08
N SER A 35 4.32 -9.27 2.39
CA SER A 35 3.41 -9.89 1.42
C SER A 35 3.93 -9.89 -0.03
N GLY A 36 5.20 -9.54 -0.24
CA GLY A 36 5.88 -9.55 -1.54
C GLY A 36 5.99 -8.18 -2.20
N ALA A 37 6.74 -8.10 -3.31
CA ALA A 37 7.08 -6.81 -3.93
C ALA A 37 5.88 -6.10 -4.57
N SER A 38 4.93 -6.84 -5.15
CA SER A 38 3.72 -6.28 -5.77
C SER A 38 2.48 -6.80 -5.06
N GLN A 39 1.66 -5.89 -4.55
CA GLN A 39 0.49 -6.23 -3.76
C GLN A 39 -0.71 -5.45 -4.27
N GLN A 40 -1.86 -6.11 -4.24
CA GLN A 40 -3.15 -5.52 -4.58
C GLN A 40 -4.20 -6.04 -3.62
N TYR A 41 -4.93 -5.12 -3.00
CA TYR A 41 -6.02 -5.45 -2.09
C TYR A 41 -7.10 -4.37 -2.15
N VAL A 42 -8.27 -4.71 -1.62
CA VAL A 42 -9.39 -3.78 -1.50
C VAL A 42 -9.49 -3.33 -0.05
N GLU A 43 -9.68 -2.03 0.14
CA GLU A 43 -9.91 -1.40 1.42
C GLU A 43 -11.01 -0.33 1.26
N ASP A 44 -11.70 0.00 2.35
CA ASP A 44 -12.70 1.06 2.34
C ASP A 44 -12.09 2.38 2.83
N CYS A 45 -12.47 3.49 2.20
CA CYS A 45 -12.09 4.81 2.71
C CYS A 45 -12.60 5.03 4.14
N GLU A 46 -11.72 5.35 5.08
CA GLU A 46 -12.07 5.62 6.48
C GLU A 46 -13.05 6.79 6.66
N VAL A 47 -13.07 7.71 5.69
CA VAL A 47 -13.87 8.94 5.74
C VAL A 47 -15.24 8.77 5.09
N CYS A 48 -15.32 8.20 3.88
CA CYS A 48 -16.56 8.09 3.11
C CYS A 48 -17.07 6.65 2.91
N CYS A 49 -16.38 5.65 3.45
CA CYS A 49 -16.74 4.23 3.39
C CYS A 49 -17.01 3.72 1.96
N GLN A 50 -16.30 4.26 0.97
CA GLN A 50 -16.35 3.77 -0.41
C GLN A 50 -15.16 2.83 -0.64
N PRO A 51 -15.38 1.66 -1.27
CA PRO A 51 -14.31 0.71 -1.52
C PRO A 51 -13.37 1.21 -2.60
N TRP A 52 -12.07 1.04 -2.40
CA TRP A 52 -11.04 1.32 -3.39
C TRP A 52 -10.09 0.13 -3.53
N THR A 53 -9.38 0.07 -4.66
CA THR A 53 -8.27 -0.86 -4.85
C THR A 53 -6.97 -0.15 -4.51
N VAL A 54 -6.21 -0.69 -3.57
CA VAL A 54 -4.85 -0.26 -3.23
C VAL A 54 -3.86 -1.10 -4.04
N ASN A 55 -2.91 -0.45 -4.69
CA ASN A 55 -1.77 -1.09 -5.36
C ASN A 55 -0.48 -0.62 -4.70
N VAL A 56 0.33 -1.56 -4.24
CA VAL A 56 1.61 -1.30 -3.59
C VAL A 56 2.74 -1.99 -4.36
N LEU A 57 3.77 -1.24 -4.71
CA LEU A 57 5.00 -1.74 -5.31
C LEU A 57 6.20 -1.38 -4.44
N TYR A 58 6.75 -2.36 -3.75
CA TYR A 58 8.01 -2.21 -3.01
C TYR A 58 9.21 -2.29 -3.94
N ARG A 59 10.13 -1.35 -3.75
CA ARG A 59 11.43 -1.30 -4.41
C ARG A 59 12.47 -2.03 -3.56
N ALA A 60 13.60 -2.35 -4.18
CA ALA A 60 14.69 -3.09 -3.51
C ALA A 60 15.37 -2.31 -2.36
N ASP A 61 15.16 -1.00 -2.30
CA ASP A 61 15.64 -0.11 -1.23
C ASP A 61 14.66 0.01 -0.05
N GLY A 62 13.52 -0.68 -0.09
CA GLY A 62 12.47 -0.63 0.93
C GLY A 62 11.41 0.45 0.71
N GLY A 63 11.58 1.32 -0.29
CA GLY A 63 10.59 2.34 -0.60
C GLY A 63 9.33 1.77 -1.28
N ALA A 64 8.16 2.26 -0.89
CA ALA A 64 6.88 1.84 -1.47
C ALA A 64 6.32 2.87 -2.46
N ASP A 65 5.87 2.40 -3.62
CA ASP A 65 4.99 3.16 -4.51
C ASP A 65 3.54 2.74 -4.26
N VAL A 66 2.71 3.67 -3.81
CA VAL A 66 1.32 3.39 -3.43
C VAL A 66 0.37 4.20 -4.30
N SER A 67 -0.61 3.53 -4.89
CA SER A 67 -1.67 4.17 -5.66
C SER A 67 -3.02 3.55 -5.37
N VAL A 68 -4.07 4.38 -5.37
CA VAL A 68 -5.45 3.95 -5.15
C VAL A 68 -6.30 4.25 -6.37
N THR A 69 -7.22 3.34 -6.68
CA THR A 69 -8.20 3.51 -7.76
C THR A 69 -9.60 3.17 -7.27
N PRO A 70 -10.67 3.81 -7.79
CA PRO A 70 -12.04 3.40 -7.53
C PRO A 70 -12.24 1.90 -7.79
N LEU A 71 -12.97 1.22 -6.90
CA LEU A 71 -13.47 -0.11 -7.18
C LEU A 71 -14.78 0.05 -7.99
N GLU A 72 -14.80 -0.49 -9.21
CA GLU A 72 -16.01 -0.55 -10.06
C GLU A 72 -16.96 -1.69 -9.64
#